data_AF-A0A815NAC0-F1
#
_entry.id   AF-A0A815NAC0-F1
#
_cell.length_a   1.000
_cell.length_b   1.000
_cell.length_c   1.000
_cell.angle_alpha   90.00
_cell.angle_beta   90.00
_cell.angle_gamma   90.00
#
_symmetry.space_group_name_H-M   'P 1'
#
loop_
_entity.id
_entity.type
_entity.pdbx_description
1 polymer ?
#
loop_
_entity_poly.entity_id
_entity_poly.type
_entity_poly.pdbx_seq_one_letter_code
_entity_poly.pdbx_strand_id
1 'polypeptide(L)'
;MRELADDLMLSSDTQIIVDSKESAMKEAGEIIQSKAKIMAELGELIHNDKFSNDICNEKITIFKSVGIAVEDLAAAIVLYQSLKK
;
A
#
# COMPACT_ATOMS: atom_id res chain seq x y z
N MET A 1 -8.39 13.99 3.39
CA MET A 1 -8.94 13.33 4.59
C MET A 1 -7.84 12.50 5.23
N ARG A 2 -7.90 12.25 6.54
CA ARG A 2 -6.89 11.48 7.28
C ARG A 2 -7.58 10.58 8.30
N GLU A 3 -7.03 9.40 8.51
CA GLU A 3 -7.52 8.40 9.47
C GLU A 3 -6.48 8.10 10.54
N LEU A 4 -5.19 8.23 10.21
CA LEU A 4 -4.07 7.91 11.09
C LEU A 4 -3.35 9.17 11.60
N ALA A 5 -2.89 9.10 12.85
CA ALA A 5 -2.16 10.16 13.54
C ALA A 5 -0.70 10.29 13.06
N ASP A 6 -0.12 11.48 13.16
CA ASP A 6 1.23 11.77 12.66
C ASP A 6 2.33 11.02 13.42
N ASP A 7 2.15 10.80 14.71
CA ASP A 7 3.10 10.06 15.56
C ASP A 7 3.27 8.61 15.09
N LEU A 8 2.17 7.97 14.68
CA LEU A 8 2.18 6.65 14.06
C LEU A 8 2.85 6.70 12.67
N MET A 9 2.46 7.65 11.81
CA MET A 9 2.97 7.74 10.44
C MET A 9 4.47 8.08 10.37
N LEU A 10 5.00 8.79 11.37
CA LEU A 10 6.39 9.26 11.41
C LEU A 10 7.30 8.44 12.34
N SER A 11 6.75 7.43 13.04
CA SER A 11 7.52 6.56 13.91
C SER A 11 8.60 5.79 13.14
N SER A 12 9.81 5.71 13.71
CA SER A 12 10.92 4.91 13.16
C SER A 12 10.62 3.40 13.14
N ASP A 13 9.67 2.97 13.97
CA ASP A 13 9.23 1.58 14.08
C ASP A 13 8.03 1.29 13.18
N THR A 14 7.66 2.22 12.30
CA THR A 14 6.57 2.05 11.33
C THR A 14 7.09 1.92 9.90
N GLN A 15 6.54 0.95 9.18
CA GLN A 15 6.80 0.71 7.76
C GLN A 15 5.52 0.95 6.97
N ILE A 16 5.59 1.82 5.97
CA ILE A 16 4.44 2.18 5.13
C ILE A 16 4.60 1.53 3.76
N ILE A 17 3.65 0.69 3.42
CA ILE A 17 3.50 0.03 2.13
C ILE A 17 2.29 0.64 1.46
N VAL A 18 2.37 0.90 0.16
CA VAL A 18 1.27 1.47 -0.63
C VAL A 18 0.92 0.59 -1.82
N ASP A 19 -0.27 0.77 -2.39
CA ASP A 19 -0.62 0.18 -3.69
C ASP A 19 0.24 0.80 -4.81
N SER A 20 0.25 2.14 -4.90
CA SER A 20 1.08 2.94 -5.80
C SER A 20 1.65 4.16 -5.08
N LYS A 21 2.96 4.37 -5.18
CA LYS A 21 3.65 5.56 -4.68
C LYS A 21 3.07 6.82 -5.34
N GLU A 22 2.81 6.77 -6.64
CA GLU A 22 2.28 7.91 -7.38
C GLU A 22 0.90 8.34 -6.85
N SER A 23 -0.05 7.40 -6.78
CA SER A 23 -1.41 7.69 -6.31
C SER A 23 -1.41 8.10 -4.83
N ALA A 24 -0.65 7.41 -3.99
CA ALA A 24 -0.55 7.74 -2.57
C ALA A 24 -0.03 9.16 -2.32
N MET A 25 0.96 9.63 -3.10
CA MET A 25 1.47 11.01 -3.00
C MET A 25 0.48 12.08 -3.49
N LYS A 26 -0.59 11.69 -4.20
CA LYS A 26 -1.63 12.60 -4.72
C LYS A 26 -2.91 12.58 -3.88
N GLU A 27 -3.24 11.43 -3.27
CA GLU A 27 -4.56 11.19 -2.70
C GLU A 27 -4.53 10.84 -1.20
N ALA A 28 -3.48 10.19 -0.71
CA ALA A 28 -3.40 9.75 0.68
C ALA A 28 -3.03 10.92 1.60
N GLY A 29 -4.03 11.51 2.24
CA GLY A 29 -3.85 12.69 3.09
C GLY A 29 -2.87 12.47 4.24
N GLU A 30 -2.76 11.27 4.80
CA GLU A 30 -1.77 10.97 5.84
C GLU A 30 -0.35 11.08 5.29
N ILE A 31 -0.10 10.59 4.07
CA ILE A 31 1.22 10.65 3.43
C ILE A 31 1.56 12.07 2.99
N ILE A 32 0.62 12.77 2.34
CA ILE A 32 0.83 14.13 1.82
C ILE A 32 1.14 15.12 2.94
N GLN A 33 0.39 15.06 4.03
CA GLN A 33 0.48 16.06 5.10
C GLN A 33 1.64 15.78 6.06
N SER A 34 1.81 14.52 6.48
CA SER A 34 2.92 14.14 7.37
C SER A 34 4.26 14.13 6.64
N LYS A 35 4.25 13.96 5.31
CA LYS A 35 5.42 13.64 4.48
C LYS A 35 6.09 12.33 4.91
N ALA A 36 5.30 11.40 5.43
CA ALA A 36 5.78 10.09 5.85
C ALA A 36 6.46 9.35 4.70
N LYS A 37 7.52 8.61 5.04
CA LYS A 37 8.34 7.90 4.07
C LYS A 37 7.66 6.60 3.66
N ILE A 38 7.38 6.46 2.37
CA ILE A 38 6.92 5.20 1.78
C ILE A 38 8.12 4.26 1.66
N MET A 39 7.96 3.04 2.19
CA MET A 39 8.99 2.00 2.16
C MET A 39 8.99 1.26 0.82
N ALA A 40 7.83 0.78 0.39
CA ALA A 40 7.68 0.00 -0.85
C ALA A 40 6.25 0.10 -1.41
N GLU A 41 6.10 -0.30 -2.68
CA GLU A 41 4.80 -0.67 -3.25
C GLU A 41 4.49 -2.15 -2.98
N LEU A 42 3.21 -2.49 -2.88
CA LEU A 42 2.75 -3.86 -2.64
C LEU A 42 3.25 -4.83 -3.73
N GLY A 43 3.29 -4.39 -4.98
CA GLY A 43 3.83 -5.17 -6.10
C GLY A 43 5.31 -5.51 -5.96
N GLU A 44 6.11 -4.62 -5.38
CA GLU A 44 7.54 -4.86 -5.09
C GLU A 44 7.70 -5.99 -4.06
N LEU A 45 6.79 -6.07 -3.08
CA LEU A 45 6.80 -7.10 -2.04
C LEU A 45 6.37 -8.47 -2.55
N ILE A 46 5.34 -8.50 -3.41
CA ILE A 46 4.84 -9.74 -4.00
C ILE A 46 5.91 -10.36 -4.91
N HIS A 47 6.71 -9.54 -5.60
CA HIS A 47 7.72 -10.04 -6.54
C HIS A 47 9.04 -10.45 -5.86
N ASN A 48 9.32 -9.99 -4.64
CA ASN A 48 10.60 -10.21 -3.98
C ASN A 48 10.45 -10.73 -2.54
N ASP A 49 10.56 -12.05 -2.37
CA ASP A 49 10.48 -12.74 -1.08
C ASP A 49 11.50 -12.27 -0.04
N LYS A 50 12.60 -11.61 -0.44
CA LYS A 50 13.54 -11.06 0.54
C LYS A 50 12.98 -9.83 1.25
N PHE A 51 12.22 -8.99 0.54
CA PHE A 51 11.58 -7.81 1.14
C PHE A 51 10.45 -8.18 2.09
N SER A 52 9.70 -9.24 1.81
CA SER A 52 8.60 -9.69 2.68
C SER A 52 9.08 -10.22 4.03
N ASN A 53 10.24 -10.89 4.08
CA ASN A 53 10.83 -11.39 5.32
C ASN A 53 11.39 -10.27 6.22
N ASP A 54 11.87 -9.17 5.64
CA ASP A 54 12.40 -8.01 6.39
C ASP A 54 11.30 -7.10 6.96
N ILE A 55 10.08 -7.18 6.44
CA ILE A 55 8.91 -6.36 6.87
C ILE A 55 8.22 -6.94 8.10
N CYS A 56 8.39 -8.23 8.36
CA CYS A 56 7.65 -8.94 9.42
C CYS A 56 8.37 -9.02 10.77
N ASN A 57 9.57 -8.44 10.89
CA ASN A 57 10.34 -8.50 12.14
C ASN A 57 10.18 -7.20 12.94
N GLU A 58 9.30 -7.25 13.94
CA GLU A 58 9.22 -6.34 15.10
C GLU A 58 8.79 -4.87 14.83
N LYS A 59 8.37 -4.54 13.61
CA LYS A 59 7.86 -3.20 13.25
C LYS A 59 6.35 -3.18 13.05
N ILE A 60 5.75 -2.01 13.23
CA ILE A 60 4.36 -1.76 12.85
C ILE A 60 4.30 -1.60 11.34
N THR A 61 3.43 -2.37 10.68
CA THR A 61 3.27 -2.33 9.23
C THR A 61 1.92 -1.73 8.87
N ILE A 62 1.95 -0.66 8.07
CA ILE A 62 0.77 0.03 7.55
C ILE A 62 0.71 -0.18 6.06
N PHE A 63 -0.35 -0.83 5.60
CA PHE A 63 -0.72 -0.80 4.19
C PHE A 63 -1.70 0.36 3.96
N LYS A 64 -1.27 1.41 3.25
CA LYS A 64 -2.15 2.51 2.85
C LYS A 64 -2.57 2.31 1.40
N SER A 65 -3.87 2.15 1.19
CA SER A 65 -4.46 2.04 -0.14
C SER A 65 -5.30 3.27 -0.47
N VAL A 66 -5.22 3.69 -1.73
CA VAL A 66 -6.13 4.65 -2.38
C VAL A 66 -6.84 4.05 -3.59
N GLY A 67 -6.46 2.83 -3.99
CA GLY A 67 -7.01 2.08 -5.11
C GLY A 67 -6.30 2.39 -6.41
N ILE A 68 -6.05 1.36 -7.21
CA ILE A 68 -5.50 1.51 -8.58
C ILE A 68 -6.34 0.71 -9.58
N ALA A 69 -6.54 1.27 -10.77
CA ALA A 69 -7.47 0.72 -11.78
C ALA A 69 -7.19 -0.73 -12.20
N VAL A 70 -5.95 -1.21 -12.04
CA VAL A 70 -5.58 -2.60 -12.34
C VAL A 70 -6.26 -3.60 -11.38
N GLU A 71 -6.57 -3.19 -10.15
CA GLU A 71 -7.27 -4.02 -9.16
C GLU A 71 -8.71 -4.29 -9.61
N ASP A 72 -9.43 -3.24 -10.03
CA ASP A 72 -10.78 -3.34 -10.58
C ASP A 72 -10.80 -4.17 -11.87
N LEU A 73 -9.84 -3.94 -12.77
CA LEU A 73 -9.73 -4.69 -14.02
C LEU A 73 -9.49 -6.18 -13.77
N ALA A 74 -8.62 -6.52 -12.82
CA ALA A 74 -8.36 -7.91 -12.44
C ALA A 74 -9.63 -8.58 -11.90
N ALA A 75 -10.37 -7.90 -11.01
CA ALA A 75 -11.65 -8.39 -10.49
C ALA A 75 -12.69 -8.59 -11.61
N ALA A 76 -12.80 -7.63 -12.54
CA ALA A 76 -13.71 -7.70 -13.68
C ALA A 76 -13.37 -8.86 -14.63
N ILE A 77 -12.09 -9.12 -14.89
CA ILE A 77 -11.65 -10.27 -15.71
C ILE A 77 -12.06 -11.59 -15.06
N VAL A 78 -11.82 -11.75 -13.75
CA VAL A 78 -12.21 -12.96 -13.01
C VAL A 78 -13.72 -13.19 -13.11
N LEU A 79 -14.52 -12.15 -12.86
CA LEU A 79 -15.97 -12.23 -12.97
C LEU A 79 -16.41 -12.60 -14.40
N TYR A 80 -15.89 -11.89 -15.40
CA TYR A 80 -16.22 -12.13 -16.81
C TYR A 80 -15.91 -13.56 -17.26
N GLN A 81 -14.76 -14.10 -16.86
CA GLN A 81 -14.38 -15.48 -17.16
C GLN A 81 -15.28 -16.50 -16.45
N SER A 82 -15.73 -16.21 -15.23
CA SER A 82 -16.65 -17.09 -14.50
C SER A 82 -18.03 -17.19 -15.14
N LEU A 83 -18.49 -16.12 -15.81
CA LEU A 83 -19.78 -16.04 -16.50
C LEU A 83 -19.75 -16.63 -17.92
N LYS A 84 -18.56 -16.80 -18.49
CA LYS A 84 -18.36 -17.40 -19.82
C LYS A 84 -18.35 -18.93 -19.82
N LYS A 85 -18.63 -19.56 -18.68
CA LYS A 85 -18.82 -21.01 -18.56
C LYS A 85 -20.18 -21.44 -19.07
#